data_AF-E0QSJ2-F1
#
_entry.id   AF-E0QSJ2-F1
#
_cell.length_a   1.000
_cell.length_b   1.000
_cell.length_c   1.000
_cell.angle_alpha   90.00
_cell.angle_beta   90.00
_cell.angle_gamma   90.00
#
_symmetry.space_group_name_H-M   'P 1'
#
loop_
_entity.id
_entity.type
_entity.pdbx_description
1 polymer ?
#
loop_
_entity_poly.entity_id
_entity_poly.type
_entity_poly.pdbx_seq_one_letter_code
_entity_poly.pdbx_strand_id
1 'polypeptide(L)'
;MNVLGEVLVEPNALKHGLSPEEVRYAWDTPIACRQRNGQDDPPIWIAVGVLPDGRLAELVAFEDRQGRWRVFHAMTPPTKKFQRELRLNRR
;
A
#
# COMPACT_ATOMS: atom_id res chain seq x y z
N MET A 1 5.50 -18.99 -5.03
CA MET A 1 4.91 -17.89 -4.24
C MET A 1 5.94 -16.79 -4.22
N ASN A 2 5.74 -15.75 -5.02
CA ASN A 2 6.77 -14.76 -5.33
C ASN A 2 6.93 -13.86 -4.10
N VAL A 3 8.01 -14.03 -3.33
CA VAL A 3 8.32 -13.20 -2.17
C VAL A 3 8.84 -11.86 -2.67
N LEU A 4 7.92 -10.92 -2.93
CA LEU A 4 8.23 -9.51 -2.73
C LEU A 4 8.76 -9.39 -1.28
N GLY A 5 9.85 -8.65 -1.07
CA GLY A 5 10.59 -8.64 0.20
C GLY A 5 9.73 -8.49 1.47
N GLU A 6 10.30 -8.83 2.63
CA GLU A 6 9.60 -8.80 3.92
C GLU A 6 8.78 -7.51 4.11
N VAL A 7 7.50 -7.66 4.48
CA VAL A 7 6.56 -6.55 4.69
C VAL A 7 6.43 -6.23 6.17
N LEU A 8 6.91 -5.06 6.56
CA LEU A 8 6.82 -4.49 7.89
C LEU A 8 5.68 -3.46 7.93
N VAL A 9 4.72 -3.67 8.83
CA VAL A 9 3.59 -2.75 9.02
C VAL A 9 3.92 -1.79 10.15
N GLU A 10 4.05 -0.52 9.83
CA GLU A 10 4.30 0.52 10.83
C GLU A 10 3.04 0.80 11.66
N PRO A 11 3.17 1.23 12.93
CA PRO A 11 2.03 1.59 13.77
C PRO A 11 1.10 2.63 13.13
N ASN A 12 1.65 3.55 12.33
CA ASN A 12 0.88 4.58 11.63
C ASN A 12 -0.08 4.02 10.57
N ALA A 13 0.22 2.86 9.97
CA ALA A 13 -0.66 2.24 8.99
C ALA A 13 -1.97 1.72 9.61
N LEU A 14 -2.00 1.51 10.93
CA LEU A 14 -3.13 0.95 11.65
C LEU A 14 -4.15 2.02 12.11
N LYS A 15 -3.84 3.31 11.91
CA LYS A 15 -4.66 4.45 12.39
C LYS A 15 -6.10 4.44 11.88
N HIS A 16 -6.38 3.72 10.80
CA HIS A 16 -7.71 3.63 10.18
C HIS A 16 -8.43 2.30 10.45
N GLY A 17 -8.00 1.56 11.48
CA GLY A 17 -8.71 0.37 11.97
C GLY A 17 -8.44 -0.92 11.20
N LEU A 18 -7.44 -0.93 10.32
CA LEU A 18 -6.93 -2.15 9.69
C LEU A 18 -6.00 -2.88 10.65
N SER A 19 -6.08 -4.20 10.66
CA SER A 19 -5.11 -5.06 11.34
C SER A 19 -3.79 -5.17 10.56
N PRO A 20 -2.67 -5.51 11.22
CA PRO A 20 -1.42 -5.77 10.51
C PRO A 20 -1.52 -6.87 9.43
N GLU A 21 -2.37 -7.87 9.64
CA GLU A 21 -2.58 -8.96 8.69
C GLU A 21 -3.34 -8.49 7.45
N GLU A 22 -4.38 -7.67 7.62
CA GLU A 22 -5.09 -7.02 6.52
C GLU A 22 -4.17 -6.13 5.67
N VAL A 23 -3.29 -5.36 6.32
CA VAL A 23 -2.34 -4.49 5.61
C VAL A 23 -1.34 -5.31 4.78
N ARG A 24 -0.78 -6.39 5.35
CA ARG A 24 0.13 -7.29 4.61
C ARG A 24 -0.59 -7.97 3.46
N TYR A 25 -1.78 -8.52 3.71
CA TYR A 25 -2.57 -9.18 2.69
C TYR A 25 -2.89 -8.25 1.51
N ALA A 26 -3.28 -6.99 1.80
CA ALA A 26 -3.54 -6.01 0.76
C ALA A 26 -2.26 -5.61 0.00
N TRP A 27 -1.12 -5.52 0.68
CA TRP A 27 0.17 -5.25 0.02
C TRP A 27 0.59 -6.36 -0.95
N ASP A 28 0.31 -7.62 -0.60
CA ASP A 28 0.62 -8.79 -1.42
C ASP A 28 -0.40 -9.02 -2.55
N THR A 29 -1.52 -8.30 -2.56
CA THR A 29 -2.60 -8.40 -3.55
C THR A 29 -2.91 -7.08 -4.27
N PRO A 30 -1.90 -6.39 -4.86
CA PRO A 30 -2.12 -5.11 -5.50
C PRO A 30 -2.93 -5.27 -6.79
N ILE A 31 -3.97 -4.46 -6.97
CA ILE A 31 -4.68 -4.30 -8.26
C ILE A 31 -4.09 -3.16 -9.09
N ALA A 32 -3.41 -2.22 -8.43
CA ALA A 32 -2.61 -1.18 -9.07
C ALA A 32 -1.55 -0.67 -8.10
N CYS A 33 -0.35 -0.42 -8.60
CA CYS A 33 0.72 0.19 -7.82
C CYS A 33 1.58 1.07 -8.73
N ARG A 34 2.27 2.05 -8.13
CA ARG A 34 3.37 2.79 -8.76
C ARG A 34 4.25 3.45 -7.72
N GLN A 35 5.49 3.73 -8.09
CA GLN A 35 6.28 4.74 -7.42
C GLN A 35 5.63 6.11 -7.61
N ARG A 36 5.51 6.88 -6.52
CA ARG A 36 5.07 8.28 -6.58
C ARG A 36 6.22 9.12 -7.13
N ASN A 37 5.90 10.05 -8.03
CA ASN A 37 6.90 10.96 -8.57
C ASN A 37 7.35 11.91 -7.45
N GLY A 38 8.65 12.11 -7.28
CA GLY A 38 9.19 12.96 -6.23
C GLY A 38 10.71 12.83 -6.08
N GLN A 39 11.25 13.55 -5.11
CA GLN A 39 12.65 13.46 -4.67
C GLN A 39 12.76 12.82 -3.27
N ASP A 40 11.72 12.09 -2.85
CA ASP A 40 11.73 11.36 -1.58
C ASP A 40 12.84 10.31 -1.60
N ASP A 41 13.62 10.27 -0.53
CA ASP A 41 14.65 9.26 -0.27
C ASP A 41 14.39 8.61 1.10
N PRO A 42 13.95 7.35 1.15
CA PRO A 42 13.75 6.42 0.03
C PRO A 42 12.51 6.75 -0.83
N PRO A 43 12.45 6.25 -2.09
CA PRO A 43 11.30 6.45 -2.95
C PRO A 43 9.99 5.91 -2.36
N ILE A 44 8.93 6.72 -2.45
CA ILE A 44 7.60 6.34 -1.98
C ILE A 44 6.85 5.55 -3.04
N TRP A 45 6.24 4.45 -2.63
CA TRP A 45 5.35 3.62 -3.42
C TRP A 45 3.92 3.72 -2.90
N ILE A 46 2.98 3.73 -3.84
CA ILE A 46 1.54 3.71 -3.58
C ILE A 46 0.91 2.49 -4.25
N ALA A 47 -0.03 1.86 -3.56
CA ALA A 47 -0.76 0.71 -4.08
C ALA A 47 -2.23 0.73 -3.62
N VAL A 48 -3.13 0.20 -4.46
CA VAL A 48 -4.43 -0.26 -4.01
C VAL A 48 -4.41 -1.78 -4.00
N GLY A 49 -4.69 -2.36 -2.84
CA GLY A 49 -4.76 -3.80 -2.61
C GLY A 49 -6.17 -4.27 -2.25
N VAL A 50 -6.37 -5.58 -2.26
CA VAL A 50 -7.63 -6.23 -1.86
C VAL A 50 -7.50 -6.74 -0.43
N LEU A 51 -8.51 -6.52 0.41
CA LEU A 51 -8.60 -7.10 1.75
C LEU A 51 -9.17 -8.52 1.68
N PRO A 52 -8.99 -9.36 2.72
CA PRO A 52 -9.54 -10.73 2.74
C PRO A 52 -11.06 -10.80 2.53
N ASP A 53 -11.79 -9.74 2.89
CA ASP A 53 -13.24 -9.62 2.72
C ASP A 53 -13.67 -9.00 1.37
N GLY A 54 -12.72 -8.75 0.46
CA GLY A 54 -12.95 -8.19 -0.86
C GLY A 54 -13.06 -6.67 -0.92
N ARG A 55 -13.01 -5.95 0.22
CA ARG A 55 -12.88 -4.49 0.20
C ARG A 55 -11.51 -4.08 -0.35
N LEU A 56 -11.38 -2.83 -0.78
CA LEU A 56 -10.11 -2.30 -1.23
C LEU A 56 -9.43 -1.50 -0.12
N ALA A 57 -8.10 -1.48 -0.13
CA ALA A 57 -7.29 -0.64 0.74
C ALA A 57 -6.30 0.18 -0.08
N GLU A 58 -6.15 1.48 0.22
CA GLU A 58 -4.99 2.25 -0.23
C GLU A 58 -3.82 2.01 0.72
N LEU A 59 -2.61 1.90 0.18
CA LEU A 59 -1.38 1.57 0.91
C LEU A 59 -0.26 2.50 0.44
N VAL A 60 0.55 2.98 1.39
CA VAL A 60 1.77 3.74 1.09
C VAL A 60 2.94 3.10 1.81
N ALA A 61 4.02 2.87 1.09
CA ALA A 61 5.23 2.26 1.62
C ALA A 61 6.49 2.86 1.02
N PHE A 62 7.62 2.52 1.59
CA PHE A 62 8.93 2.64 0.97
C PHE A 62 9.71 1.34 1.19
N GLU A 63 10.72 1.10 0.36
CA GLU A 63 11.67 0.00 0.56
C GLU A 63 12.86 0.52 1.39
N ASP A 64 13.19 -0.16 2.49
CA ASP A 64 14.34 0.21 3.31
C ASP A 64 15.66 -0.32 2.71
N ARG A 65 16.79 0.04 3.32
CA ARG A 65 18.13 -0.37 2.84
C ARG A 65 18.38 -1.89 2.89
N GLN A 66 17.51 -2.65 3.54
CA GLN A 66 17.59 -4.12 3.61
C GLN A 66 16.65 -4.80 2.61
N GLY A 67 15.98 -4.04 1.74
CA GLY A 67 15.01 -4.57 0.77
C GLY A 67 13.66 -4.94 1.39
N ARG A 68 13.33 -4.36 2.55
CA ARG A 68 12.06 -4.62 3.26
C ARG A 68 11.08 -3.51 2.99
N TRP A 69 9.84 -3.86 2.69
CA TRP A 69 8.77 -2.91 2.49
C TRP A 69 8.23 -2.43 3.82
N ARG A 70 8.24 -1.11 4.06
CA ARG A 70 7.68 -0.51 5.27
C ARG A 70 6.38 0.22 4.92
N VAL A 71 5.25 -0.43 5.17
CA VAL A 71 3.92 0.15 4.94
C VAL A 71 3.60 1.07 6.10
N PHE A 72 3.52 2.37 5.83
CA PHE A 72 3.35 3.41 6.86
C PHE A 72 2.01 4.13 6.83
N HIS A 73 1.21 3.90 5.80
CA HIS A 73 -0.16 4.38 5.70
C HIS A 73 -1.02 3.29 5.05
N ALA A 74 -2.18 3.02 5.63
CA ALA A 74 -3.19 2.18 5.03
C ALA A 74 -4.58 2.69 5.44
N MET A 75 -5.54 2.67 4.51
CA MET A 75 -6.95 2.89 4.85
C MET A 75 -7.90 2.23 3.86
N THR A 76 -9.13 2.02 4.33
CA THR A 76 -10.23 1.50 3.53
C THR A 76 -11.47 2.39 3.73
N PRO A 77 -12.22 2.74 2.66
CA PRO A 77 -11.92 2.49 1.24
C PRO A 77 -10.83 3.43 0.70
N PRO A 78 -10.20 3.13 -0.46
CA PRO A 78 -9.25 4.02 -1.10
C PRO A 78 -9.89 5.37 -1.44
N THR A 79 -9.20 6.47 -1.19
CA THR A 79 -9.74 7.80 -1.49
C THR A 79 -9.87 8.05 -2.99
N LYS A 80 -10.82 8.90 -3.41
CA LYS A 80 -10.98 9.29 -4.84
C LYS A 80 -9.70 9.88 -5.43
N LYS A 81 -8.94 10.63 -4.62
CA LYS A 81 -7.65 11.21 -5.01
C LYS A 81 -6.64 10.10 -5.31
N PHE A 82 -6.53 9.11 -4.43
CA PHE A 82 -5.61 7.99 -4.56
C PHE A 82 -5.94 7.11 -5.77
N GLN A 83 -7.23 6.81 -5.98
CA GLN A 83 -7.69 6.09 -7.16
C GLN A 83 -7.38 6.84 -8.47
N ARG A 84 -7.53 8.18 -8.51
CA ARG A 84 -7.13 9.01 -9.66
C ARG A 84 -5.62 8.97 -9.87
N GLU A 85 -4.85 9.03 -8.79
CA GLU A 85 -3.39 8.98 -8.81
C GLU A 85 -2.87 7.65 -9.40
N LEU A 86 -3.61 6.55 -9.23
CA LEU A 86 -3.36 5.23 -9.82
C LEU A 86 -4.14 4.97 -11.12
N ARG A 87 -4.87 5.97 -11.64
CA ARG A 87 -5.65 5.86 -12.89
C ARG A 87 -6.69 4.73 -12.89
N LEU A 88 -7.22 4.37 -11.72
CA LEU A 88 -8.25 3.34 -11.58
C LEU A 88 -9.63 3.78 -12.09
N ASN A 89 -9.87 5.09 -12.16
CA ASN A 89 -11.17 5.68 -12.54
C ASN A 89 -11.21 6.24 -13.97
N ARG A 90 -10.51 5.61 -14.93
CA ARG A 90 -10.62 6.01 -16.34
C ARG A 90 -11.95 5.49 -16.91
N ARG A 91 -12.97 6.33 -16.89
CA ARG A 91 -14.10 6.28 -17.83
C ARG A 91 -13.87 7.33 -18.91
#